data_AF-A0A525JE89-F1
#
_entry.id   AF-A0A525JE89-F1
#
_cell.length_a   1.000
_cell.length_b   1.000
_cell.length_c   1.000
_cell.angle_alpha   90.00
_cell.angle_beta   90.00
_cell.angle_gamma   90.00
#
_symmetry.space_group_name_H-M   'P 1'
#
loop_
_entity.id
_entity.type
_entity.pdbx_description
1 polymer ?
#
loop_
_entity_poly.entity_id
_entity_poly.type
_entity_poly.pdbx_seq_one_letter_code
_entity_poly.pdbx_strand_id
1 'polypeptide(L)' 'MVKEAKTDTELEDMILQRLLIGGVFVSVRRDPLLGWRPTVVTAPKHTKNAQELADKIAAELRKKFTLKD' A
#
# COMPACT_ATOMS: atom_id res chain seq x y z
N MET A 1 -10.08 17.35 6.65
CA MET A 1 -8.98 16.67 7.38
C MET A 1 -7.71 16.87 6.60
N VAL A 2 -6.65 17.40 7.22
CA VAL A 2 -5.32 17.45 6.59
C VAL A 2 -4.78 16.03 6.61
N LYS A 3 -4.37 15.51 5.44
CA LYS A 3 -3.74 14.19 5.35
C LYS A 3 -2.30 14.27 5.84
N GLU A 4 -1.84 13.26 6.56
CA GLU A 4 -0.45 13.19 7.02
C GLU A 4 0.44 12.63 5.88
N ALA A 5 1.57 13.27 5.64
CA ALA A 5 2.53 12.80 4.64
C ALA A 5 3.38 11.66 5.23
N LYS A 6 3.45 10.55 4.50
CA LYS A 6 4.20 9.34 4.85
C LYS A 6 5.18 8.99 3.74
N THR A 7 6.34 8.43 4.08
CA THR A 7 7.25 7.88 3.07
C THR A 7 6.64 6.65 2.41
N ASP A 8 7.20 6.25 1.28
CA ASP A 8 6.89 4.97 0.64
C ASP A 8 7.08 3.80 1.61
N THR A 9 8.21 3.74 2.32
CA THR A 9 8.49 2.70 3.32
C THR A 9 7.46 2.65 4.44
N GLU A 10 7.05 3.81 4.99
CA GLU A 10 6.03 3.85 6.03
C GLU A 10 4.68 3.32 5.50
N LEU A 11 4.30 3.69 4.28
CA LEU A 11 3.06 3.20 3.66
C LEU A 11 3.13 1.70 3.34
N GLU A 12 4.28 1.20 2.91
CA GLU A 12 4.53 -0.23 2.70
C GLU A 12 4.33 -1.02 3.99
N ASP A 13 4.98 -0.59 5.08
CA ASP A 13 4.85 -1.23 6.39
C ASP A 13 3.40 -1.25 6.88
N MET A 14 2.68 -0.13 6.73
CA MET A 14 1.27 -0.04 7.12
C MET A 14 0.36 -0.97 6.30
N ILE A 15 0.69 -1.20 5.03
CA ILE A 15 -0.05 -2.14 4.19
C ILE A 15 0.27 -3.56 4.60
N LEU A 16 1.55 -3.90 4.80
CA LEU A 16 1.99 -5.24 5.21
C LEU A 16 1.40 -5.64 6.58
N GLN A 17 1.40 -4.73 7.55
CA GLN A 17 0.78 -4.95 8.87
C GLN A 17 -0.70 -5.30 8.79
N ARG A 18 -1.42 -4.77 7.79
CA ARG A 18 -2.85 -5.02 7.58
C ARG A 18 -3.13 -6.22 6.68
N LEU A 19 -2.18 -6.57 5.81
CA LEU A 19 -2.32 -7.69 4.89
C LEU A 19 -2.33 -9.03 5.65
N LEU A 20 -1.57 -9.13 6.74
CA LEU A 20 -1.42 -10.33 7.59
C LEU A 20 -1.04 -11.61 6.81
N ILE A 21 -0.50 -11.48 5.60
CA ILE A 21 -0.02 -12.59 4.76
C ILE A 21 1.50 -12.59 4.81
N GLY A 22 2.07 -13.65 5.40
CA GLY A 22 3.51 -13.83 5.48
C GLY A 22 4.16 -14.00 4.09
N GLY A 23 5.35 -13.43 3.94
CA GLY A 23 6.17 -13.54 2.72
C GLY A 23 5.71 -12.66 1.56
N VAL A 24 4.72 -11.78 1.75
CA VAL A 24 4.34 -10.78 0.74
C VAL A 24 5.23 -9.56 0.90
N PHE A 25 5.75 -9.07 -0.22
CA PHE A 25 6.43 -7.78 -0.28
C PHE A 25 5.60 -6.82 -1.12
N VAL A 26 5.41 -5.60 -0.61
CA VAL A 26 4.68 -4.53 -1.28
C VAL A 26 5.65 -3.37 -1.50
N SER A 27 5.55 -2.73 -2.66
CA SER A 27 6.17 -1.44 -2.93
C SER A 27 5.11 -0.37 -3.11
N VAL A 28 5.34 0.84 -2.62
CA VAL A 28 4.45 1.98 -2.84
C VAL A 28 5.08 2.95 -3.82
N ARG A 29 4.33 3.34 -4.86
CA ARG A 29 4.78 4.29 -5.86
C ARG A 29 3.77 5.42 -6.05
N ARG A 30 4.27 6.57 -6.50
CA ARG A 30 3.43 7.70 -6.89
C ARG A 30 2.52 7.30 -8.06
N ASP A 31 1.26 7.70 -7.97
CA ASP A 31 0.23 7.42 -8.96
C ASP A 31 -0.49 8.74 -9.30
N PRO A 32 -0.57 9.13 -10.58
CA PRO A 32 -1.13 10.43 -10.96
C PRO A 32 -2.64 10.53 -10.75
N LEU A 33 -3.36 9.42 -10.62
CA LEU A 33 -4.82 9.39 -10.42
C LEU A 33 -5.17 9.24 -8.93
N LEU A 34 -4.41 8.42 -8.21
CA LEU A 34 -4.72 8.04 -6.82
C LEU A 34 -3.80 8.73 -5.80
N GLY A 35 -2.80 9.49 -6.25
CA GLY A 35 -1.70 10.04 -5.45
C GLY A 35 -0.59 9.02 -5.21
N TRP A 36 -0.94 7.81 -4.79
CA TRP A 36 -0.03 6.69 -4.65
C TRP A 36 -0.73 5.34 -4.75
N ARG A 37 0.00 4.31 -5.14
CA ARG A 37 -0.52 2.96 -5.34
C ARG A 37 0.45 1.88 -4.83
N PRO A 38 -0.06 0.84 -4.13
CA PRO A 38 0.74 -0.32 -3.79
C PRO A 38 0.87 -1.28 -4.97
N THR A 39 2.04 -1.90 -5.08
CA THR A 39 2.32 -2.99 -6.02
C THR A 39 2.91 -4.14 -5.22
N VAL A 40 2.24 -5.29 -5.22
CA VAL A 40 2.77 -6.53 -4.67
C VAL A 40 3.92 -6.99 -5.58
N VAL A 41 5.13 -6.96 -5.05
CA VAL A 41 6.36 -7.34 -5.76
C VAL A 41 6.53 -8.86 -5.73
N THR A 42 6.29 -9.48 -4.57
CA THR A 42 6.34 -10.93 -4.41
C THR A 42 5.22 -11.40 -3.49
N ALA A 43 4.69 -12.58 -3.78
CA ALA A 43 3.75 -13.28 -2.91
C ALA A 43 3.96 -14.80 -3.07
N PRO A 44 4.13 -15.55 -1.96
CA PRO A 44 4.42 -16.99 -2.04
C PRO A 44 3.24 -17.81 -2.60
N LYS A 45 2.00 -17.33 -2.43
CA LYS A 45 0.77 -17.89 -3.04
C LYS A 45 -0.24 -16.76 -3.31
N HIS A 46 -1.09 -16.93 -4.33
CA HIS A 46 -2.23 -16.05 -4.65
C HIS A 46 -1.90 -14.55 -4.87
N THR A 47 -0.92 -14.24 -5.72
CA THR A 47 -0.48 -12.86 -6.03
C THR A 47 -1.63 -11.91 -6.39
N LYS A 48 -2.63 -12.38 -7.16
CA LYS A 48 -3.80 -11.55 -7.52
C LYS A 48 -4.64 -11.16 -6.30
N ASN A 49 -4.92 -12.11 -5.39
CA ASN A 49 -5.67 -11.82 -4.17
C ASN A 49 -4.89 -10.89 -3.25
N ALA A 50 -3.56 -11.06 -3.15
CA ALA A 50 -2.70 -10.18 -2.36
C ALA A 50 -2.74 -8.73 -2.90
N GLN A 51 -2.70 -8.55 -4.22
CA GLN A 51 -2.79 -7.23 -4.84
C GLN A 51 -4.15 -6.57 -4.59
N GLU A 52 -5.26 -7.31 -4.76
CA GLU A 52 -6.61 -6.78 -4.51
C GLU A 52 -6.80 -6.35 -3.04
N LEU A 53 -6.23 -7.10 -2.09
CA LEU A 53 -6.24 -6.74 -0.67
C LEU A 53 -5.38 -5.51 -0.39
N ALA A 54 -4.17 -5.44 -0.97
CA ALA A 54 -3.30 -4.28 -0.85
C ALA A 54 -3.98 -3.02 -1.40
N ASP A 55 -4.67 -3.11 -2.55
CA ASP A 55 -5.41 -2.00 -3.15
C ASP A 55 -6.58 -1.54 -2.26
N LYS A 56 -7.31 -2.46 -1.63
CA LYS A 56 -8.37 -2.13 -0.65
C LYS A 56 -7.82 -1.42 0.57
N ILE A 57 -6.72 -1.92 1.13
CA ILE A 57 -6.05 -1.30 2.28
C ILE A 57 -5.56 0.10 1.92
N ALA A 58 -4.94 0.26 0.75
CA ALA A 58 -4.47 1.56 0.28
C ALA A 58 -5.60 2.55 0.07
N ALA A 59 -6.77 2.12 -0.43
CA ALA A 59 -7.94 2.98 -0.54
C ALA A 59 -8.36 3.57 0.82
N GLU A 60 -8.30 2.79 1.90
CA GLU A 60 -8.58 3.27 3.25
C GLU A 60 -7.45 4.16 3.81
N LEU A 61 -6.19 3.81 3.55
CA LEU A 61 -5.05 4.62 3.99
C LEU A 61 -5.01 5.98 3.30
N ARG A 62 -5.34 6.06 2.00
CA ARG A 62 -5.39 7.33 1.24
C ARG A 62 -6.38 8.35 1.80
N LYS A 63 -7.36 7.93 2.61
CA LYS A 63 -8.26 8.87 3.30
C LYS A 63 -7.53 9.67 4.37
N LYS A 64 -6.45 9.12 4.93
CA LYS A 64 -5.68 9.68 6.05
C LYS A 64 -4.27 10.11 5.67
N PHE A 65 -3.66 9.47 4.67
CA PHE A 65 -2.25 9.62 4.34
C PHE A 65 -2.01 9.98 2.88
N THR A 66 -0.98 10.79 2.64
CA THR A 66 -0.42 11.06 1.30
C THR A 66 1.01 10.54 1.23
N LEU A 67 1.49 10.25 0.02
CA LEU A 67 2.88 9.94 -0.21
C LEU A 67 3.70 11.24 -0.18
N LYS A 68 4.75 11.25 0.65
CA LYS A 68 5.72 12.34 0.73
C LYS A 68 6.45 12.51 -0.61
N ASP A 69 6.78 13.75 -0.96
CA ASP A 69 7.63 14.06 -2.11
C ASP A 69 9.04 13.49 -1.96
#